data_AF-A0A956CIJ6-F1
#
_entry.id   AF-A0A956CIJ6-F1
#
_cell.length_a   1.000
_cell.length_b   1.000
_cell.length_c   1.000
_cell.angle_alpha   90.00
_cell.angle_beta   90.00
_cell.angle_gamma   90.00
#
_symmetry.space_group_name_H-M   'P 1'
#
loop_
_entity.id
_entity.type
_entity.pdbx_description
1 polymer ?
#
loop_
_entity_poly.entity_id
_entity_poly.type
_entity_poly.pdbx_seq_one_letter_code
_entity_poly.pdbx_strand_id
1 'polypeptide(L)'
;MRKVLVLLAMAALSGGCSSDDSSSGSGGTSGSGGSGGGSAVNCGAIMDVCMPKDDGTPGDVHDCHMLAHEGVDTDCAAQKDTCVSTCNAAPGFDGGMGGMGAMAGAGGM
;
A
#
# COMPACT_ATOMS: atom_id res chain seq x y z
N MET A 1 18.65 -10.00 -24.10
CA MET A 1 18.05 -11.33 -23.87
C MET A 1 18.92 -12.11 -22.89
N ARG A 2 18.48 -12.31 -21.64
CA ARG A 2 19.13 -13.26 -20.71
C ARG A 2 18.03 -14.13 -20.10
N LYS A 3 18.06 -15.42 -20.42
CA LYS A 3 17.12 -16.42 -19.90
C LYS A 3 17.60 -16.82 -18.51
N VAL A 4 16.83 -16.51 -17.48
CA VAL A 4 17.10 -16.99 -16.11
C VAL A 4 16.04 -18.02 -15.76
N LEU A 5 16.41 -19.29 -15.86
CA LEU A 5 15.60 -20.40 -15.37
C LEU A 5 15.78 -20.50 -13.85
N VAL A 6 14.73 -20.24 -13.09
CA VAL A 6 14.69 -20.55 -11.65
C VAL A 6 13.64 -21.63 -11.44
N LEU A 7 14.10 -22.87 -11.40
CA LEU A 7 13.39 -23.98 -10.78
C LEU A 7 13.73 -23.97 -9.30
N LEU A 8 12.74 -23.73 -8.43
CA LEU A 8 12.88 -24.06 -7.01
C LEU A 8 11.57 -24.66 -6.49
N ALA A 9 11.69 -25.81 -5.82
CA ALA A 9 10.56 -26.61 -5.39
C ALA A 9 9.92 -26.05 -4.11
N MET A 10 8.59 -26.01 -4.06
CA MET A 10 7.83 -25.78 -2.83
C MET A 10 7.65 -27.10 -2.09
N ALA A 11 8.24 -27.20 -0.90
CA ALA A 11 8.02 -28.32 0.02
C ALA A 11 6.68 -28.18 0.76
N ALA A 12 6.03 -29.31 1.05
CA ALA A 12 4.65 -29.34 1.54
C ALA A 12 4.52 -29.55 3.06
N LEU A 13 3.63 -28.75 3.67
CA LEU A 13 2.75 -28.99 4.83
C LEU A 13 3.29 -29.61 6.16
N SER A 14 3.20 -28.83 7.26
CA SER A 14 2.72 -29.18 8.64
C SER A 14 2.79 -27.94 9.57
N GLY A 15 2.03 -27.76 10.66
CA GLY A 15 0.83 -28.47 11.14
C GLY A 15 0.51 -28.28 12.66
N GLY A 16 -0.56 -27.54 13.03
CA GLY A 16 -1.05 -27.32 14.42
C GLY A 16 -1.47 -25.85 14.69
N CYS A 17 -2.63 -25.48 15.25
CA CYS A 17 -3.27 -25.82 16.55
C CYS A 17 -2.60 -25.08 17.74
N SER A 18 -3.26 -24.30 18.62
CA SER A 18 -4.63 -23.78 18.79
C SER A 18 -4.63 -22.54 19.72
N SER A 19 -5.71 -21.75 19.76
CA SER A 19 -6.46 -21.39 20.99
C SER A 19 -7.43 -20.21 20.78
N ASP A 20 -8.53 -20.24 21.52
CA ASP A 20 -9.67 -19.30 21.48
C ASP A 20 -9.56 -18.32 22.66
N ASP A 21 -9.73 -17.01 22.42
CA ASP A 21 -9.94 -16.02 23.47
C ASP A 21 -10.80 -14.87 22.96
N SER A 22 -11.97 -14.69 23.59
CA SER A 22 -12.95 -13.67 23.21
C SER A 22 -12.62 -12.30 23.82
N SER A 23 -12.47 -11.27 22.99
CA SER A 23 -12.40 -9.87 23.45
C SER A 23 -13.33 -8.98 22.64
N SER A 24 -14.49 -8.66 23.23
CA SER A 24 -15.43 -7.68 22.70
C SER A 24 -14.88 -6.25 22.89
N GLY A 25 -14.08 -5.79 21.93
CA GLY A 25 -13.58 -4.42 21.86
C GLY A 25 -14.21 -3.64 20.71
N SER A 26 -15.17 -2.77 21.00
CA SER A 26 -15.66 -1.80 20.02
C SER A 26 -14.62 -0.71 19.79
N GLY A 27 -13.92 -0.77 18.65
CA GLY A 27 -12.93 0.23 18.25
C GLY A 27 -12.42 -0.04 16.86
N GLY A 28 -12.93 0.68 15.86
CA GLY A 28 -12.45 0.59 14.49
C GLY A 28 -11.05 1.19 14.37
N THR A 29 -10.01 0.36 14.36
CA THR A 29 -8.66 0.77 13.97
C THR A 29 -8.29 0.11 12.65
N SER A 30 -8.38 0.87 11.56
CA SER A 30 -7.83 0.49 10.26
C SER A 30 -6.30 0.34 10.40
N GLY A 31 -5.83 -0.88 10.64
CA GLY A 31 -4.43 -1.23 10.85
C GLY A 31 -3.55 -1.18 9.60
N SER A 32 -3.78 -0.23 8.69
CA SER A 32 -2.86 0.08 7.59
C SER A 32 -1.81 1.04 8.12
N GLY A 33 -0.72 0.48 8.65
CA GLY A 33 0.28 1.28 9.36
C GLY A 33 1.42 0.44 9.90
N GLY A 34 2.04 -0.38 9.04
CA GLY A 34 3.28 -1.09 9.33
C GLY A 34 4.42 -0.12 9.62
N SER A 35 4.46 0.43 10.83
CA SER A 35 5.49 1.36 11.32
C SER A 35 6.79 0.61 11.60
N GLY A 36 7.39 0.08 10.53
CA GLY A 36 8.53 -0.82 10.51
C GLY A 36 9.89 -0.14 10.64
N GLY A 37 10.08 0.68 11.68
CA GLY A 37 11.42 0.91 12.25
C GLY A 37 12.46 1.58 11.34
N GLY A 38 12.15 2.76 10.80
CA GLY A 38 13.14 3.60 10.15
C GLY A 38 12.46 4.56 9.17
N SER A 39 12.31 5.83 9.56
CA SER A 39 11.79 6.86 8.68
C SER A 39 12.77 7.10 7.54
N ALA A 40 12.60 6.37 6.45
CA ALA A 40 13.16 6.66 5.16
C ALA A 40 12.59 8.02 4.72
N VAL A 41 13.33 9.10 5.06
CA VAL A 41 12.93 10.50 4.82
C VAL A 41 12.64 10.75 3.34
N ASN A 42 13.23 9.95 2.46
CA ASN A 42 13.01 10.00 1.03
C ASN A 42 11.77 9.21 0.60
N CYS A 43 11.53 8.00 1.14
CA CYS A 43 10.31 7.24 0.85
C CYS A 43 9.06 7.95 1.38
N GLY A 44 9.08 8.46 2.63
CA GLY A 44 7.95 9.18 3.21
C GLY A 44 7.53 10.39 2.38
N ALA A 45 8.50 11.18 1.91
CA ALA A 45 8.24 12.34 1.06
C ALA A 45 7.65 11.98 -0.33
N ILE A 46 7.91 10.78 -0.85
CA ILE A 46 7.22 10.28 -2.05
C ILE A 46 5.80 9.83 -1.68
N MET A 47 5.66 9.05 -0.61
CA MET A 47 4.39 8.51 -0.13
C MET A 47 3.34 9.61 0.12
N ASP A 48 3.71 10.67 0.85
CA ASP A 48 2.83 11.81 1.15
C ASP A 48 2.26 12.51 -0.11
N VAL A 49 3.02 12.52 -1.21
CA VAL A 49 2.62 13.19 -2.47
C VAL A 49 1.88 12.25 -3.42
N CYS A 50 2.26 10.96 -3.46
CA CYS A 50 1.71 9.97 -4.38
C CYS A 50 0.46 9.26 -3.83
N MET A 51 0.38 8.95 -2.53
CA MET A 51 -0.76 8.26 -1.91
C MET A 51 -2.13 8.94 -2.20
N PRO A 52 -2.31 10.27 -2.11
CA PRO A 52 -3.61 10.90 -2.41
C PRO A 52 -3.93 11.03 -3.92
N LYS A 53 -3.08 10.48 -4.79
CA LYS A 53 -3.17 10.58 -6.25
C LYS A 53 -3.12 9.24 -6.97
N ASP A 54 -2.62 8.21 -6.31
CA ASP A 54 -2.70 6.83 -6.78
C ASP A 54 -4.14 6.30 -6.60
N ASP A 55 -4.72 5.85 -7.70
CA ASP A 55 -6.03 5.18 -7.73
C ASP A 55 -5.90 3.64 -7.64
N GLY A 56 -4.67 3.13 -7.54
CA GLY A 56 -4.36 1.70 -7.56
C GLY A 56 -4.28 1.11 -8.96
N THR A 57 -4.32 1.94 -10.02
CA THR A 57 -4.12 1.47 -11.40
C THR A 57 -2.64 1.55 -11.80
N PRO A 58 -2.07 0.52 -12.48
CA PRO A 58 -0.66 0.54 -12.87
C PRO A 58 -0.28 1.72 -13.77
N GLY A 59 0.75 2.47 -13.39
CA GLY A 59 1.25 3.66 -14.08
C GLY A 59 2.23 4.44 -13.19
N ASP A 60 2.83 5.51 -13.72
CA ASP A 60 3.98 6.19 -13.08
C ASP A 60 3.72 6.67 -11.63
N VAL A 61 2.48 7.04 -11.29
CA VAL A 61 2.08 7.44 -9.92
C VAL A 61 2.01 6.23 -8.99
N HIS A 62 1.41 5.14 -9.45
CA HIS A 62 1.32 3.88 -8.71
C HIS A 62 2.70 3.24 -8.50
N ASP A 63 3.54 3.23 -9.54
CA ASP A 63 4.91 2.72 -9.45
C ASP A 63 5.73 3.52 -8.41
N CYS A 64 5.54 4.83 -8.33
CA CYS A 64 6.15 5.69 -7.30
C CYS A 64 5.56 5.49 -5.89
N HIS A 65 4.25 5.23 -5.76
CA HIS A 65 3.64 4.82 -4.48
C HIS A 65 4.23 3.48 -4.03
N MET A 66 4.23 2.46 -4.88
CA MET A 66 4.76 1.14 -4.56
C MET A 66 6.25 1.18 -4.22
N LEU A 67 7.06 2.00 -4.92
CA LEU A 67 8.45 2.26 -4.55
C LEU A 67 8.58 2.86 -3.13
N ALA A 68 7.71 3.79 -2.75
CA ALA A 68 7.72 4.39 -1.42
C ALA A 68 7.20 3.45 -0.31
N HIS A 69 6.35 2.47 -0.68
CA HIS A 69 5.75 1.49 0.22
C HIS A 69 6.65 0.27 0.45
N GLU A 70 7.36 -0.20 -0.58
CA GLU A 70 8.16 -1.44 -0.55
C GLU A 70 9.69 -1.20 -0.59
N GLY A 71 10.13 -0.01 -1.01
CA GLY A 71 11.54 0.34 -1.19
C GLY A 71 12.26 0.74 0.10
N VAL A 72 13.60 0.79 0.02
CA VAL A 72 14.46 1.32 1.09
C VAL A 72 14.86 2.77 0.79
N ASP A 73 15.27 3.53 1.82
CA ASP A 73 15.55 4.97 1.69
C ASP A 73 16.52 5.31 0.56
N THR A 74 17.53 4.47 0.29
CA THR A 74 18.49 4.67 -0.80
C THR A 74 17.83 4.65 -2.19
N ASP A 75 16.87 3.75 -2.41
CA ASP A 75 16.18 3.61 -3.71
C ASP A 75 15.17 4.76 -3.89
N CYS A 76 14.45 5.09 -2.81
CA CYS A 76 13.59 6.27 -2.77
C CYS A 76 14.38 7.57 -2.97
N ALA A 77 15.58 7.70 -2.38
CA ALA A 77 16.46 8.86 -2.57
C ALA A 77 16.91 9.01 -4.02
N ALA A 78 17.18 7.90 -4.71
CA ALA A 78 17.57 7.92 -6.12
C ALA A 78 16.43 8.35 -7.07
N GLN A 79 15.17 8.13 -6.69
CA GLN A 79 13.98 8.43 -7.51
C GLN A 79 13.14 9.61 -6.98
N LYS A 80 13.54 10.22 -5.87
CA LYS A 80 12.72 11.19 -5.12
C LYS A 80 12.20 12.33 -5.98
N ASP A 81 13.10 13.06 -6.65
CA ASP A 81 12.72 14.22 -7.46
C ASP A 81 11.84 13.83 -8.64
N THR A 82 12.13 12.69 -9.29
CA THR A 82 11.29 12.11 -10.35
C THR A 82 9.89 11.83 -9.84
N CYS A 83 9.75 11.03 -8.78
CA CYS A 83 8.46 10.62 -8.25
C CYS A 83 7.65 11.78 -7.66
N VAL A 84 8.29 12.67 -6.90
CA VAL A 84 7.63 13.88 -6.39
C VAL A 84 7.18 14.79 -7.54
N SER A 85 7.94 14.92 -8.63
CA SER A 85 7.50 15.68 -9.80
C SER A 85 6.33 15.01 -10.53
N THR A 86 6.41 13.70 -10.81
CA THR A 86 5.36 12.90 -11.44
C THR A 86 4.06 12.98 -10.66
N CYS A 87 4.11 12.70 -9.36
CA CYS A 87 2.93 12.75 -8.51
C CYS A 87 2.41 14.19 -8.38
N ASN A 88 3.25 15.23 -8.27
CA ASN A 88 2.76 16.61 -8.28
C ASN A 88 2.02 16.99 -9.59
N ALA A 89 2.48 16.51 -10.74
CA ALA A 89 1.84 16.74 -12.04
C ALA A 89 0.53 15.96 -12.24
N ALA A 90 0.36 14.82 -11.55
CA ALA A 90 -0.87 14.03 -11.63
C ALA A 90 -2.09 14.78 -11.02
N PRO A 91 -3.30 14.61 -11.57
CA PRO A 91 -4.52 15.11 -10.95
C PRO A 91 -4.73 14.46 -9.56
N GLY A 92 -5.45 15.16 -8.67
CA GLY A 92 -5.90 14.54 -7.43
C GLY A 92 -6.91 13.42 -7.72
N PHE A 93 -6.83 12.31 -6.98
CA PHE A 93 -7.83 11.25 -7.12
C PHE A 93 -9.03 11.53 -6.20
N ASP A 94 -10.11 12.05 -6.80
CA ASP A 94 -11.40 12.27 -6.12
C ASP A 94 -12.15 10.95 -5.78
N GLY A 95 -11.56 9.78 -6.06
CA GLY A 95 -12.06 8.48 -5.61
C GLY A 95 -11.78 8.29 -4.11
N GLY A 96 -12.50 9.05 -3.30
CA GLY A 96 -12.19 9.24 -1.89
C GLY A 96 -12.09 7.94 -1.09
N MET A 97 -11.11 7.92 -0.17
CA MET A 97 -10.95 6.96 0.92
C MET A 97 -12.08 7.10 1.98
N GLY A 98 -13.33 7.25 1.53
CA GLY A 98 -14.56 7.38 2.31
C GLY A 98 -15.62 6.33 1.94
N GLY A 99 -15.23 5.28 1.19
CA GLY A 99 -16.08 4.18 0.71
C GLY A 99 -16.69 3.26 1.78
N MET A 100 -16.85 3.71 3.03
CA MET A 100 -17.51 2.97 4.12
C MET A 100 -19.02 3.26 4.22
N GLY A 101 -19.55 4.18 3.41
CA GLY A 101 -20.91 4.73 3.56
C GLY A 101 -22.02 4.19 2.63
N ALA A 102 -21.69 3.36 1.62
CA ALA A 102 -22.65 2.96 0.57
C ALA A 102 -23.58 1.79 0.97
N MET A 103 -24.21 1.87 2.15
CA MET A 103 -25.26 0.95 2.60
C MET A 103 -26.53 1.71 3.03
N ALA A 104 -26.97 2.63 2.20
CA ALA A 104 -28.23 3.37 2.33
C ALA A 104 -29.13 3.09 1.11
N GLY A 105 -29.73 1.89 1.06
CA GLY A 105 -30.48 1.46 -0.12
C GLY A 105 -31.22 0.13 -0.03
N ALA A 106 -32.17 -0.03 0.89
CA ALA A 106 -33.27 -1.00 0.77
C ALA A 106 -34.42 -0.66 1.75
N GLY A 107 -35.66 -0.55 1.25
CA GLY A 107 -36.87 -0.23 2.03
C GLY A 107 -37.23 1.26 2.03
N GLY A 108 -38.06 1.77 1.11
CA GLY A 108 -38.89 1.06 0.14
C GLY A 108 -40.28 0.77 0.68
N MET A 109 -41.27 1.51 0.14
CA MET A 109 -42.74 1.51 0.37
C MET A 109 -43.26 1.82 1.78
#